data_AF-A0A7S3ZHV2-F1
#
_entry.id   AF-A0A7S3ZHV2-F1
#
_cell.length_a   1.000
_cell.length_b   1.000
_cell.length_c   1.000
_cell.angle_alpha   90.00
_cell.angle_beta   90.00
_cell.angle_gamma   90.00
#
_symmetry.space_group_name_H-M   'P 1'
#
loop_
_entity.id
_entity.type
_entity.pdbx_description
1 polymer ?
#
loop_
_entity_poly.entity_id
_entity_poly.type
_entity_poly.pdbx_seq_one_letter_code
_entity_poly.pdbx_strand_id
1 'polypeptide(L)'
;EYPKLKGLLSLLRQCGIGQTDTLATTQEDAELRGVQGAGHRVLIFAQSEASLDLIQQRLLTNILPSVVFERIDSNVNAIDRHGIAVRFNTDPSIQVLLLTTQAGGLGLNLPGADTVIFLEHDWNPSVDLQAMDRAHRLGQKKVVNVYRLIVKDSIEMDVMNYSNFKRHVETAVISNSKEEMGNTETGQVLDLFKSASDAKNAHPSKKSKNAAKAEKMVAPKGCG
;
A
#
# COMPACT_ATOMS: atom_id res chain seq x y z
N GLU A 1 5.54 -3.37 19.71
CA GLU A 1 6.33 -2.51 18.78
C GLU A 1 5.53 -2.33 17.50
N TYR A 2 5.57 -1.17 16.86
CA TYR A 2 4.85 -0.91 15.62
C TYR A 2 5.73 -1.37 14.42
N PRO A 3 5.49 -2.53 13.78
CA PRO A 3 6.41 -3.10 12.79
C PRO A 3 6.61 -2.20 11.56
N LYS A 4 5.57 -1.43 11.20
CA LYS A 4 5.66 -0.42 10.13
C LYS A 4 6.67 0.68 10.43
N LEU A 5 6.91 1.01 11.71
CA LEU A 5 7.88 2.04 12.08
C LEU A 5 9.31 1.59 11.75
N LYS A 6 9.62 0.31 11.97
CA LYS A 6 10.92 -0.28 11.61
C LYS A 6 11.10 -0.29 10.08
N GLY A 7 10.06 -0.67 9.34
CA GLY A 7 10.07 -0.62 7.87
C GLY A 7 10.26 0.80 7.34
N LEU A 8 9.52 1.76 7.90
CA LEU A 8 9.64 3.18 7.55
C LEU A 8 11.07 3.70 7.82
N LEU A 9 11.65 3.39 8.98
CA LEU A 9 13.01 3.80 9.32
C LEU A 9 14.04 3.25 8.33
N SER A 10 13.90 1.98 7.92
CA SER A 10 14.77 1.38 6.92
C SER A 10 14.68 2.11 5.57
N LEU A 11 13.47 2.41 5.11
CA LEU A 11 13.25 3.14 3.85
C LEU A 11 13.83 4.56 3.91
N LEU A 12 13.60 5.30 5.00
CA LEU A 12 14.14 6.65 5.15
C LEU A 12 15.67 6.65 5.13
N ARG A 13 16.30 5.68 5.80
CA ARG A 13 17.77 5.52 5.75
C ARG A 13 18.28 5.16 4.37
N GLN A 14 17.58 4.28 3.64
CA GLN A 14 17.92 3.96 2.24
C GLN A 14 17.80 5.18 1.33
N CYS A 15 16.84 6.07 1.61
CA CYS A 15 16.70 7.37 0.95
C CYS A 15 17.77 8.40 1.38
N GLY A 16 18.71 8.04 2.26
CA GLY A 16 19.74 8.96 2.77
C GLY A 16 19.23 10.00 3.77
N ILE A 17 17.99 9.86 4.26
CA ILE A 17 17.39 10.80 5.22
C ILE A 17 17.91 10.49 6.63
N GLY A 18 18.47 11.50 7.29
CA GLY A 18 18.94 11.43 8.67
C GLY A 18 20.24 10.63 8.88
N GLN A 19 21.02 10.41 7.82
CA GLN A 19 22.40 9.94 7.97
C GLN A 19 23.29 11.13 8.36
N THR A 20 24.00 11.03 9.49
CA THR A 20 25.26 11.75 9.70
C THR A 20 26.33 11.03 8.88
N ASP A 21 27.20 11.75 8.17
CA ASP A 21 28.18 11.31 7.15
C ASP A 21 29.21 10.21 7.55
N THR A 22 28.94 9.40 8.56
CA THR A 22 29.86 8.40 9.08
C THR A 22 29.27 7.01 8.86
N LEU A 23 30.00 6.19 8.10
CA LEU A 23 29.91 4.72 7.96
C LEU A 23 29.23 4.22 6.66
N ALA A 24 30.01 4.28 5.57
CA ALA A 24 29.79 3.44 4.40
C ALA A 24 30.68 2.19 4.50
N THR A 25 30.10 1.01 4.78
CA THR A 25 30.82 -0.28 4.63
C THR A 25 29.91 -1.48 4.34
N THR A 26 29.21 -1.51 3.20
CA THR A 26 28.87 -2.79 2.55
C THR A 26 28.53 -2.63 1.07
N GLN A 27 28.98 -3.57 0.23
CA GLN A 27 28.90 -3.53 -1.23
C GLN A 27 27.50 -3.85 -1.80
N GLU A 28 26.60 -4.45 -1.02
CA GLU A 28 25.23 -4.79 -1.46
C GLU A 28 24.33 -3.55 -1.56
N ASP A 29 24.68 -2.46 -0.90
CA ASP A 29 23.89 -1.23 -0.98
C ASP A 29 24.01 -0.57 -2.37
N ALA A 30 25.12 -0.81 -3.10
CA ALA A 30 25.58 -0.08 -4.29
C ALA A 30 24.59 -0.05 -5.47
N GLU A 31 23.77 -1.09 -5.66
CA GLU A 31 22.81 -1.16 -6.76
C GLU A 31 21.55 -0.31 -6.48
N LEU A 32 21.19 -0.11 -5.20
CA LEU A 32 20.23 0.92 -4.79
C LEU A 32 20.88 2.32 -4.66
N ARG A 33 22.23 2.41 -4.62
CA ARG A 33 22.96 3.70 -4.58
C ARG A 33 23.00 4.45 -5.91
N GLY A 34 22.42 3.93 -7.00
CA GLY A 34 22.33 4.64 -8.28
C GLY A 34 21.67 6.03 -8.20
N VAL A 35 21.03 6.35 -7.05
CA VAL A 35 20.38 7.63 -6.77
C VAL A 35 21.03 8.42 -5.60
N GLN A 36 22.24 8.07 -5.17
CA GLN A 36 22.90 8.65 -3.97
C GLN A 36 23.58 10.01 -4.13
N GLY A 37 23.22 10.81 -5.15
CA GLY A 37 23.83 12.13 -5.35
C GLY A 37 23.06 13.30 -4.73
N ALA A 38 21.80 13.12 -4.35
CA ALA A 38 20.95 14.23 -3.91
C ALA A 38 20.00 13.76 -2.81
N GLY A 39 19.96 14.48 -1.69
CA GLY A 39 19.01 14.22 -0.61
C GLY A 39 17.60 14.03 -1.17
N HIS A 40 17.06 12.83 -1.01
CA HIS A 40 15.71 12.50 -1.41
C HIS A 40 14.71 13.28 -0.57
N ARG A 41 13.57 13.62 -1.17
CA ARG A 41 12.48 14.30 -0.48
C ARG A 41 11.26 13.39 -0.46
N VAL A 42 10.80 13.08 0.75
CA VAL A 42 9.82 12.05 1.00
C VAL A 42 8.48 12.65 1.45
N LEU A 43 7.40 12.21 0.81
CA LEU A 43 6.03 12.39 1.32
C LEU A 43 5.62 11.15 2.08
N ILE A 44 5.10 11.31 3.30
CA ILE A 44 4.53 10.21 4.07
C ILE A 44 3.04 10.45 4.24
N PHE A 45 2.24 9.55 3.68
CA PHE A 45 0.78 9.57 3.80
C PHE A 45 0.31 8.60 4.87
N ALA A 46 -0.62 9.05 5.71
CA ALA A 46 -1.36 8.22 6.66
C ALA A 46 -2.86 8.56 6.62
N GLN A 47 -3.71 7.65 7.08
CA GLN A 47 -5.15 7.92 7.19
C GLN A 47 -5.47 8.62 8.52
N SER A 48 -4.80 8.24 9.61
CA SER A 48 -5.02 8.82 10.93
C SER A 48 -3.96 9.85 11.36
N GLU A 49 -4.40 10.92 12.03
CA GLU A 49 -3.50 11.91 12.65
C GLU A 49 -2.66 11.27 13.77
N ALA A 50 -3.22 10.29 14.48
CA ALA A 50 -2.49 9.53 15.51
C ALA A 50 -1.29 8.75 14.95
N SER A 51 -1.40 8.21 13.73
CA SER A 51 -0.27 7.56 13.05
C SER A 51 0.83 8.58 12.71
N LEU A 52 0.46 9.80 12.31
CA LEU A 52 1.42 10.89 12.07
C LEU A 52 2.09 11.35 13.37
N ASP A 53 1.34 11.52 14.46
CA ASP A 53 1.86 11.85 15.78
C ASP A 53 2.92 10.84 16.23
N LEU A 54 2.63 9.55 16.03
CA LEU A 54 3.55 8.46 16.37
C LEU A 54 4.84 8.56 15.58
N ILE A 55 4.78 8.77 14.26
CA ILE A 55 5.97 8.93 13.42
C ILE A 55 6.77 10.17 13.85
N GLN A 56 6.09 11.29 14.02
CA GLN A 56 6.71 12.56 14.39
C GLN A 56 7.48 12.39 15.70
N GLN A 57 6.82 11.93 16.76
CA GLN A 57 7.44 11.82 18.08
C GLN A 57 8.48 10.68 18.12
N ARG A 58 8.15 9.49 17.62
CA ARG A 58 9.02 8.31 17.79
C ARG A 58 10.16 8.24 16.79
N LEU A 59 9.97 8.71 15.58
CA LEU A 59 10.94 8.55 14.51
C LEU A 59 11.69 9.86 14.22
N LEU A 60 10.96 10.93 13.93
CA LEU A 60 11.61 12.20 13.55
C LEU A 60 12.25 12.90 14.76
N THR A 61 11.56 12.98 15.91
CA THR A 61 12.14 13.63 17.10
C THR A 61 13.17 12.76 17.82
N ASN A 62 12.87 11.47 18.05
CA ASN A 62 13.72 10.62 18.89
C ASN A 62 14.85 9.91 18.14
N ILE A 63 14.63 9.47 16.89
CA ILE A 63 15.60 8.63 16.16
C ILE A 63 16.38 9.45 15.12
N LEU A 64 15.74 10.42 14.48
CA LEU A 64 16.30 11.22 13.38
C LEU A 64 16.26 12.74 13.66
N PRO A 65 16.89 13.23 14.74
CA PRO A 65 16.75 14.62 15.19
C PRO A 65 17.31 15.66 14.21
N SER A 66 18.13 15.25 13.23
CA SER A 66 18.67 16.12 12.19
C SER A 66 17.73 16.35 11.00
N VAL A 67 16.63 15.59 10.91
CA VAL A 67 15.70 15.66 9.78
C VAL A 67 14.73 16.80 9.98
N VAL A 68 14.74 17.76 9.06
CA VAL A 68 13.73 18.82 9.00
C VAL A 68 12.49 18.29 8.30
N PHE A 69 11.35 18.44 8.96
CA PHE A 69 10.07 17.98 8.46
C PHE A 69 8.96 19.01 8.69
N GLU A 70 7.92 18.93 7.86
CA GLU A 70 6.70 19.71 7.98
C GLU A 70 5.49 18.75 7.99
N ARG A 71 4.32 19.25 8.41
CA ARG A 71 3.11 18.42 8.55
C ARG A 71 1.86 19.16 8.06
N ILE A 72 1.03 18.44 7.30
CA ILE A 72 -0.25 18.90 6.78
C ILE A 72 -1.35 17.93 7.20
N ASP A 73 -2.15 18.37 8.16
CA ASP A 73 -3.30 17.61 8.65
C ASP A 73 -4.63 18.24 8.24
N SER A 74 -5.71 17.51 8.54
CA SER A 74 -7.10 17.92 8.37
C SER A 74 -7.46 19.18 9.17
N ASN A 75 -6.75 19.45 10.26
CA ASN A 75 -6.99 20.61 11.15
C ASN A 75 -6.28 21.90 10.71
N VAL A 76 -5.30 21.82 9.81
CA VAL A 76 -4.55 23.00 9.33
C VAL A 76 -5.47 23.84 8.44
N ASN A 77 -5.48 25.18 8.53
CA ASN A 77 -6.32 26.00 7.65
C ASN A 77 -5.83 25.94 6.19
N ALA A 78 -6.73 26.03 5.20
CA ALA A 78 -6.41 25.93 3.78
C ALA A 78 -5.29 26.90 3.33
N ILE A 79 -5.25 28.12 3.88
CA ILE A 79 -4.20 29.11 3.59
C ILE A 79 -2.83 28.59 4.06
N ASP A 80 -2.76 28.07 5.29
CA ASP A 80 -1.53 27.56 5.88
C ASP A 80 -1.04 26.29 5.16
N ARG A 81 -1.96 25.43 4.69
CA ARG A 81 -1.63 24.24 3.89
C ARG A 81 -0.88 24.64 2.60
N HIS A 82 -1.37 25.67 1.92
CA HIS A 82 -0.71 26.19 0.72
C HIS A 82 0.66 26.78 1.07
N GLY A 83 0.76 27.52 2.18
CA GLY A 83 2.04 28.04 2.68
C GLY A 83 3.08 26.94 2.92
N ILE A 84 2.68 25.85 3.60
CA ILE A 84 3.55 24.69 3.87
C ILE A 84 3.96 24.02 2.54
N ALA A 85 3.02 23.79 1.62
CA ALA A 85 3.32 23.18 0.33
C ALA A 85 4.29 24.03 -0.50
N VAL A 86 4.14 25.36 -0.49
CA VAL A 86 5.09 26.27 -1.14
C VAL A 86 6.46 26.16 -0.47
N ARG A 87 6.53 26.23 0.87
CA ARG A 87 7.80 26.08 1.61
C ARG A 87 8.52 24.78 1.27
N PHE A 88 7.82 23.65 1.29
CA PHE A 88 8.40 22.35 0.94
C PHE A 88 8.97 22.32 -0.49
N ASN A 89 8.33 23.01 -1.43
CA ASN A 89 8.81 23.07 -2.82
C ASN A 89 10.02 24.01 -2.96
N THR A 90 10.04 25.13 -2.24
CA THR A 90 11.09 26.17 -2.35
C THR A 90 12.31 25.91 -1.49
N ASP A 91 12.13 25.31 -0.31
CA ASP A 91 13.18 25.06 0.67
C ASP A 91 13.66 23.60 0.59
N PRO A 92 14.88 23.35 0.07
CA PRO A 92 15.43 22.00 -0.04
C PRO A 92 15.88 21.41 1.30
N SER A 93 15.92 22.20 2.39
CA SER A 93 16.28 21.69 3.72
C SER A 93 15.20 20.78 4.30
N ILE A 94 13.94 20.97 3.89
CA ILE A 94 12.81 20.16 4.33
C ILE A 94 12.83 18.83 3.56
N GLN A 95 13.18 17.76 4.26
CA GLN A 95 13.37 16.43 3.65
C GLN A 95 12.09 15.59 3.70
N VAL A 96 11.26 15.80 4.72
CA VAL A 96 10.06 14.99 4.95
C VAL A 96 8.83 15.89 5.08
N LEU A 97 7.76 15.54 4.35
CA LEU A 97 6.44 16.14 4.54
C LEU A 97 5.46 15.04 4.97
N LEU A 98 4.86 15.21 6.14
CA LEU A 98 3.82 14.34 6.68
C LEU A 98 2.45 14.85 6.21
N LEU A 99 1.62 13.98 5.65
CA LEU A 99 0.27 14.35 5.20
C LEU A 99 -0.75 13.30 5.61
N THR A 100 -1.96 13.74 5.93
CA THR A 100 -3.11 12.84 5.89
C THR A 100 -3.58 12.66 4.44
N THR A 101 -4.02 11.46 4.08
CA THR A 101 -4.53 11.17 2.72
C THR A 101 -5.69 12.11 2.36
N GLN A 102 -6.53 12.45 3.35
CA GLN A 102 -7.62 13.42 3.21
C GLN A 102 -7.12 14.84 2.90
N ALA A 103 -6.07 15.30 3.60
CA ALA A 103 -5.48 16.60 3.30
C ALA A 103 -4.77 16.63 1.94
N GLY A 104 -4.20 15.50 1.50
CA GLY A 104 -3.59 15.33 0.18
C GLY A 104 -4.58 15.36 -0.99
N GLY A 105 -5.84 14.95 -0.78
CA GLY A 105 -6.91 14.94 -1.79
C GLY A 105 -7.39 16.32 -2.26
N LEU A 106 -6.93 17.40 -1.62
CA LEU A 106 -7.45 18.77 -1.82
C LEU A 106 -6.73 19.57 -2.92
N GLY A 107 -5.89 18.94 -3.73
CA GLY A 107 -5.31 19.61 -4.90
C GLY A 107 -3.94 20.26 -4.71
N LEU A 108 -3.22 19.94 -3.63
CA LEU A 108 -1.86 20.46 -3.38
C LEU A 108 -0.89 20.04 -4.48
N ASN A 109 0.09 20.90 -4.82
CA ASN A 109 1.12 20.62 -5.81
C ASN A 109 2.46 20.37 -5.09
N LEU A 110 2.99 19.14 -5.16
CA LEU A 110 4.20 18.74 -4.43
C LEU A 110 5.26 18.13 -5.36
N PRO A 111 5.64 18.81 -6.47
CA PRO A 111 6.62 18.29 -7.42
C PRO A 111 8.03 18.23 -6.82
N GLY A 112 8.24 18.76 -5.61
CA GLY A 112 9.51 18.67 -4.94
C GLY A 112 9.89 17.26 -4.50
N ALA A 113 8.91 16.39 -4.24
CA ALA A 113 9.16 15.05 -3.70
C ALA A 113 9.43 14.02 -4.79
N ASP A 114 10.45 13.20 -4.58
CA ASP A 114 10.82 12.08 -5.44
C ASP A 114 10.47 10.72 -4.84
N THR A 115 10.03 10.68 -3.58
CA THR A 115 9.58 9.46 -2.92
C THR A 115 8.26 9.68 -2.20
N VAL A 116 7.33 8.73 -2.35
CA VAL A 116 6.02 8.72 -1.70
C VAL A 116 5.87 7.43 -0.92
N ILE A 117 5.56 7.52 0.37
CA ILE A 117 5.38 6.37 1.26
C ILE A 117 3.97 6.41 1.83
N PHE A 118 3.20 5.36 1.60
CA PHE A 118 1.91 5.14 2.27
C PHE A 118 2.12 4.26 3.51
N LEU A 119 1.86 4.83 4.68
CA LEU A 119 1.86 4.09 5.95
C LEU A 119 0.59 3.23 6.08
N GLU A 120 -0.52 3.78 5.59
CA GLU A 120 -1.85 3.21 5.58
C GLU A 120 -2.44 3.47 4.19
N HIS A 121 -3.24 2.53 3.68
CA HIS A 121 -3.88 2.66 2.38
C HIS A 121 -5.39 2.80 2.54
N ASP A 122 -6.02 3.55 1.65
CA ASP A 122 -7.48 3.60 1.58
C ASP A 122 -8.04 2.30 0.95
N TRP A 123 -9.27 1.94 1.31
CA TRP A 123 -10.00 0.87 0.62
C TRP A 123 -10.32 1.27 -0.83
N ASN A 124 -10.42 2.57 -1.11
CA ASN A 124 -10.61 3.11 -2.44
C ASN A 124 -9.25 3.49 -3.08
N PRO A 125 -8.75 2.71 -4.05
CA PRO A 125 -7.45 2.96 -4.68
C PRO A 125 -7.38 4.30 -5.41
N SER A 126 -8.52 4.87 -5.83
CA SER A 126 -8.57 6.18 -6.49
C SER A 126 -8.11 7.32 -5.59
N VAL A 127 -8.34 7.22 -4.28
CA VAL A 127 -7.91 8.22 -3.31
C VAL A 127 -6.38 8.24 -3.23
N ASP A 128 -5.76 7.07 -3.12
CA ASP A 128 -4.31 6.97 -3.07
C ASP A 128 -3.67 7.35 -4.42
N LEU A 129 -4.31 7.02 -5.54
CA LEU A 129 -3.87 7.46 -6.87
C LEU A 129 -3.86 8.99 -6.98
N GLN A 130 -4.92 9.64 -6.50
CA GLN A 130 -4.99 11.09 -6.46
C GLN A 130 -3.88 11.70 -5.60
N ALA A 131 -3.55 11.07 -4.47
CA ALA A 131 -2.45 11.48 -3.60
C ALA A 131 -1.08 11.33 -4.29
N MET A 132 -0.84 10.23 -5.01
CA MET A 132 0.37 10.02 -5.81
C MET A 132 0.52 11.05 -6.93
N ASP A 133 -0.58 11.37 -7.62
CA ASP A 133 -0.61 12.37 -8.70
C ASP A 133 -0.14 13.77 -8.23
N ARG A 134 -0.19 14.06 -6.93
CA ARG A 134 0.32 15.33 -6.38
C ARG A 134 1.85 15.46 -6.51
N ALA A 135 2.57 14.34 -6.44
CA ALA A 135 4.02 14.27 -6.62
C ALA A 135 4.41 14.05 -8.09
N HIS A 136 3.60 13.31 -8.86
CA HIS A 136 3.84 12.99 -10.26
C HIS A 136 3.53 14.12 -11.26
N ARG A 137 3.33 15.36 -10.79
CA ARG A 137 2.85 16.47 -11.62
C ARG A 137 3.91 16.94 -12.65
N LEU A 138 3.42 17.43 -13.79
CA LEU A 138 4.22 18.04 -14.87
C LEU A 138 5.18 19.09 -14.31
N GLY A 139 6.49 18.85 -14.42
CA GLY A 139 7.55 19.67 -13.85
C GLY A 139 8.56 18.89 -13.00
N GLN A 140 8.19 17.69 -12.54
CA GLN A 140 9.10 16.80 -11.85
C GLN A 140 10.11 16.15 -12.84
N LYS A 141 11.41 16.36 -12.60
CA LYS A 141 12.49 15.84 -13.46
C LYS A 141 13.02 14.48 -13.00
N LYS A 142 12.71 14.09 -11.76
CA LYS A 142 13.15 12.84 -11.13
C LYS A 142 12.05 11.77 -11.22
N VAL A 143 12.44 10.50 -11.27
CA VAL A 143 11.50 9.39 -11.14
C VAL A 143 10.92 9.41 -9.73
N VAL A 144 9.59 9.34 -9.61
CA VAL A 144 8.90 9.29 -8.32
C VAL A 144 8.73 7.83 -7.92
N ASN A 145 9.33 7.44 -6.79
CA ASN A 145 9.20 6.11 -6.23
C ASN A 145 8.01 6.06 -5.26
N VAL A 146 7.15 5.06 -5.39
CA VAL A 146 6.01 4.87 -4.49
C VAL A 146 6.16 3.58 -3.71
N TYR A 147 6.13 3.70 -2.38
CA TYR A 147 6.18 2.58 -1.44
C TYR A 147 4.88 2.48 -0.64
N ARG A 148 4.39 1.26 -0.45
CA ARG A 148 3.25 0.96 0.43
C ARG A 148 3.72 0.02 1.53
N LEU A 149 3.62 0.45 2.78
CA LEU A 149 4.01 -0.36 3.93
C LEU A 149 2.85 -1.26 4.34
N ILE A 150 3.06 -2.57 4.26
CA ILE A 150 2.05 -3.59 4.56
C ILE A 150 2.66 -4.55 5.57
N VAL A 151 1.91 -4.84 6.63
CA VAL A 151 2.32 -5.87 7.59
C VAL A 151 1.88 -7.23 7.08
N LYS A 152 2.82 -8.18 7.03
CA LYS A 152 2.53 -9.57 6.64
C LYS A 152 1.53 -10.19 7.62
N ASP A 153 0.67 -11.09 7.10
CA ASP A 153 -0.32 -11.83 7.88
C ASP A 153 -1.29 -10.92 8.66
N SER A 154 -1.64 -9.78 8.06
CA SER A 154 -2.59 -8.81 8.61
C SER A 154 -3.76 -8.57 7.66
N ILE A 155 -4.87 -8.06 8.20
CA ILE A 155 -6.04 -7.63 7.41
C ILE A 155 -5.62 -6.69 6.28
N GLU A 156 -4.60 -5.84 6.48
CA GLU A 156 -4.11 -4.92 5.44
C GLU A 156 -3.63 -5.65 4.18
N MET A 157 -3.05 -6.83 4.33
CA MET A 157 -2.63 -7.66 3.21
C MET A 157 -3.84 -8.23 2.47
N ASP A 158 -4.87 -8.67 3.20
CA ASP A 158 -6.12 -9.18 2.62
C ASP A 158 -6.88 -8.08 1.86
N VAL A 159 -6.95 -6.86 2.43
CA VAL A 159 -7.56 -5.69 1.78
C VAL A 159 -6.85 -5.36 0.47
N MET A 160 -5.52 -5.34 0.48
CA MET A 160 -4.75 -5.07 -0.74
C MET A 160 -4.93 -6.16 -1.79
N ASN A 161 -4.95 -7.43 -1.38
CA ASN A 161 -5.23 -8.54 -2.28
C ASN A 161 -6.63 -8.42 -2.90
N TYR A 162 -7.62 -8.03 -2.11
CA TYR A 162 -8.99 -7.81 -2.59
C TYR A 162 -9.09 -6.62 -3.55
N SER A 163 -8.44 -5.51 -3.24
CA SER A 163 -8.41 -4.32 -4.11
C SER A 163 -7.73 -4.62 -5.45
N ASN A 164 -6.60 -5.35 -5.42
CA ASN A 164 -5.91 -5.81 -6.63
C ASN A 164 -6.78 -6.77 -7.44
N PHE A 165 -7.48 -7.70 -6.80
CA PHE A 165 -8.42 -8.59 -7.46
C PHE A 165 -9.54 -7.80 -8.14
N LYS A 166 -10.15 -6.84 -7.43
CA LYS A 166 -11.20 -5.98 -7.98
C LYS A 166 -10.70 -5.19 -9.19
N ARG A 167 -9.51 -4.59 -9.10
CA ARG A 167 -8.89 -3.86 -10.23
C ARG A 167 -8.61 -4.77 -11.42
N HIS A 168 -8.17 -6.00 -11.16
CA HIS A 168 -7.91 -6.98 -12.21
C HIS A 168 -9.20 -7.35 -12.95
N VAL A 169 -10.29 -7.58 -12.21
CA VAL A 169 -11.62 -7.83 -12.77
C VAL A 169 -12.12 -6.62 -13.56
N GLU A 170 -12.03 -5.41 -13.02
CA GLU A 170 -12.41 -4.17 -13.72
C GLU A 170 -11.61 -4.00 -15.02
N THR A 171 -10.30 -4.24 -14.99
CA THR A 171 -9.44 -4.14 -16.17
C THR A 171 -9.81 -5.18 -17.22
N ALA A 172 -10.09 -6.43 -16.82
CA ALA A 172 -10.52 -7.49 -17.73
C ALA A 172 -11.86 -7.17 -18.42
N VAL A 173 -12.81 -6.58 -17.71
CA VAL A 173 -14.09 -6.13 -18.27
C VAL A 173 -13.89 -4.93 -19.23
N ILE A 174 -12.96 -4.02 -18.91
CA ILE A 174 -12.68 -2.85 -19.75
C ILE A 174 -11.88 -3.23 -21.00
N SER A 175 -10.95 -4.19 -20.93
CA SER A 175 -10.27 -4.72 -22.11
C SER A 175 -11.24 -5.42 -23.05
N ASN A 176 -12.18 -6.22 -22.52
CA ASN A 176 -13.25 -6.81 -23.33
C ASN A 176 -14.15 -5.75 -23.96
N SER A 177 -14.52 -4.70 -23.24
CA SER A 177 -15.36 -3.63 -23.81
C SER A 177 -14.63 -2.71 -24.81
N LYS A 178 -13.29 -2.62 -24.75
CA LYS A 178 -12.49 -1.93 -25.78
C LYS A 178 -12.34 -2.75 -27.06
N GLU A 179 -12.37 -4.08 -26.98
CA GLU A 179 -12.38 -4.95 -28.16
C GLU A 179 -13.79 -5.15 -28.74
N GLU A 180 -14.85 -4.91 -27.96
CA GLU A 180 -16.26 -5.06 -28.36
C GLU A 180 -16.96 -3.77 -28.86
N MET A 181 -16.23 -2.78 -29.40
CA MET A 181 -16.85 -1.79 -30.32
C MET A 181 -16.98 -2.30 -31.77
N GLY A 182 -16.80 -3.61 -31.97
CA GLY A 182 -17.12 -4.30 -33.21
C GLY A 182 -17.74 -5.67 -32.95
N ASN A 183 -18.98 -5.69 -32.42
CA ASN A 183 -19.83 -6.87 -32.19
C ASN A 183 -19.23 -7.93 -31.23
N THR A 184 -19.98 -8.33 -30.20
CA THR A 184 -20.56 -9.68 -30.02
C THR A 184 -20.87 -9.96 -28.54
N GLU A 185 -22.18 -10.07 -28.25
CA GLU A 185 -22.86 -10.89 -27.23
C GLU A 185 -22.42 -10.86 -25.75
N THR A 186 -23.24 -10.14 -24.97
CA THR A 186 -23.45 -10.14 -23.51
C THR A 186 -23.46 -11.53 -22.82
N GLY A 187 -23.48 -12.64 -23.56
CA GLY A 187 -23.49 -14.01 -23.02
C GLY A 187 -22.15 -14.46 -22.41
N GLN A 188 -21.01 -14.01 -22.94
CA GLN A 188 -19.69 -14.41 -22.42
C GLN A 188 -19.35 -13.73 -21.08
N VAL A 189 -19.87 -12.53 -20.85
CA VAL A 189 -19.72 -11.80 -19.58
C VAL A 189 -20.41 -12.55 -18.42
N LEU A 190 -21.52 -13.25 -18.68
CA LEU A 190 -22.24 -14.04 -17.68
C LEU A 190 -21.51 -15.33 -17.27
N ASP A 191 -20.74 -15.94 -18.18
CA ASP A 191 -19.99 -17.17 -17.87
C ASP A 191 -18.71 -16.90 -17.06
N LEU A 192 -18.08 -15.73 -17.24
CA LEU A 192 -16.99 -15.26 -16.37
C LEU A 192 -17.47 -15.01 -14.93
N PHE A 193 -18.70 -14.48 -14.77
CA PHE A 193 -19.31 -14.30 -13.45
C PHE A 193 -19.65 -15.64 -12.76
N LYS A 194 -20.10 -16.66 -13.51
CA LYS A 194 -20.37 -18.00 -12.96
C LYS A 194 -19.10 -18.70 -12.47
N SER A 195 -18.00 -18.58 -13.23
CA SER A 195 -16.69 -19.12 -12.85
C SER A 195 -16.19 -18.56 -11.51
N ALA A 196 -16.43 -17.28 -11.24
CA ALA A 196 -16.05 -16.64 -9.98
C ALA A 196 -16.94 -17.03 -8.79
N SER A 197 -18.21 -17.39 -9.01
CA SER A 197 -19.10 -17.90 -7.95
C SER A 197 -18.81 -19.35 -7.57
N ASP A 198 -18.39 -20.18 -8.52
CA ASP A 198 -18.07 -21.59 -8.25
C ASP A 198 -16.78 -21.75 -7.42
N ALA A 199 -15.84 -20.82 -7.55
CA ALA A 199 -14.65 -20.76 -6.70
C ALA A 199 -14.96 -20.43 -5.22
N LYS A 200 -16.10 -19.82 -4.91
CA LYS A 200 -16.53 -19.50 -3.53
C LYS A 200 -17.22 -20.66 -2.81
N ASN A 201 -17.63 -21.72 -3.52
CA ASN A 201 -18.32 -22.87 -2.93
C ASN A 201 -17.40 -24.05 -2.55
N ALA A 202 -16.09 -23.94 -2.77
CA ALA A 202 -15.13 -24.95 -2.34
C ALA A 202 -14.64 -24.66 -0.90
N HIS A 203 -15.49 -24.91 0.10
CA HIS A 203 -15.03 -25.14 1.48
C HIS A 203 -15.10 -26.64 1.82
N PRO A 204 -14.11 -27.19 2.56
CA PRO A 204 -13.89 -28.63 2.64
C PRO A 204 -14.94 -29.28 3.54
N SER A 205 -15.84 -30.07 2.95
CA SER A 205 -16.86 -30.81 3.68
C SER A 205 -16.31 -32.10 4.29
N LYS A 206 -16.62 -32.23 5.58
CA LYS A 206 -16.36 -33.33 6.53
C LYS A 206 -16.55 -34.73 5.92
N LYS A 207 -15.57 -35.62 6.13
CA LYS A 207 -15.74 -37.08 5.96
C LYS A 207 -16.69 -37.63 7.03
N SER A 208 -17.92 -37.94 6.64
CA SER A 208 -18.80 -38.88 7.35
C SER A 208 -18.74 -40.22 6.60
N LYS A 209 -18.23 -41.26 7.27
CA LYS A 209 -18.37 -42.65 6.80
C LYS A 209 -19.64 -43.22 7.41
N ASN A 210 -20.58 -43.67 6.60
CA ASN A 210 -21.51 -44.74 6.95
C ASN A 210 -22.19 -45.28 5.70
N ALA A 211 -21.99 -46.57 5.40
CA ALA A 211 -23.01 -47.49 4.87
C ALA A 211 -22.41 -48.88 4.67
N ALA A 212 -22.90 -49.86 5.43
CA ALA A 212 -23.28 -51.18 4.93
C ALA A 212 -24.09 -51.90 6.03
N LYS A 213 -25.36 -52.18 5.76
CA LYS A 213 -26.29 -52.86 6.66
C LYS A 213 -26.71 -54.19 6.05
N ALA A 214 -26.44 -55.26 6.82
CA ALA A 214 -27.20 -56.50 7.04
C ALA A 214 -27.53 -57.47 5.88
N GLU A 215 -27.15 -58.75 6.09
CA GLU A 215 -28.05 -59.89 5.89
C GLU A 215 -27.73 -61.10 6.82
N LYS A 216 -28.69 -61.36 7.72
CA LYS A 216 -29.26 -62.62 8.25
C LYS A 216 -28.53 -64.00 8.19
N MET A 217 -28.49 -64.61 9.40
CA MET A 217 -29.06 -65.93 9.81
C MET A 217 -28.22 -67.24 9.81
N VAL A 218 -28.32 -67.91 10.98
CA VAL A 218 -28.24 -69.36 11.32
C VAL A 218 -26.88 -69.93 11.81
N ALA A 219 -26.95 -70.51 13.02
CA ALA A 219 -25.98 -71.26 13.85
C ALA A 219 -25.60 -72.65 13.22
N PRO A 220 -24.86 -73.62 13.85
CA PRO A 220 -24.49 -73.76 15.28
C PRO A 220 -23.11 -74.44 15.61
N LYS A 221 -22.90 -74.70 16.92
CA LYS A 221 -21.96 -75.65 17.59
C LYS A 221 -20.47 -75.25 17.57
N GLY A 222 -19.66 -75.41 18.61
CA GLY A 222 -19.74 -76.05 19.92
C GLY A 222 -18.30 -76.36 20.40
N CYS A 223 -18.16 -76.59 21.72
CA CYS A 223 -16.98 -77.10 22.45
C CYS A 223 -15.74 -76.20 22.63
N GLY A 224 -15.27 -76.17 23.88
CA GLY A 224 -14.02 -75.59 24.35
C GLY A 224 -14.16 -75.09 25.78
#